data_AF-A0A2W0A223-F1
#
_entry.id   AF-A0A2W0A223-F1
#
_cell.length_a   1.000
_cell.length_b   1.000
_cell.length_c   1.000
_cell.angle_alpha   90.00
_cell.angle_beta   90.00
_cell.angle_gamma   90.00
#
_symmetry.space_group_name_H-M   'P 1'
#
loop_
_entity.id
_entity.type
_entity.pdbx_description
1 polymer ?
#
loop_
_entity_poly.entity_id
_entity_poly.type
_entity_poly.pdbx_seq_one_letter_code
_entity_poly.pdbx_strand_id
1 'polypeptide(L)'
;MRCLRNCALGCFLLFVCPLAGAAQNAWIATWAASPQPAAPNGKKPLLTIEDQTVRERVRLSIGGARICIRLSNEYGAVPLVIGSATVAVPTDASSVRPGSIQTVTFAGRNSVTIPAGAPILSDPLAFAVAAGAEISISLYFPKRVAAPTLHGLALKRAVISQHGDQTGAPSQRLVVAFGDSIIDGDGSTVDADRNWPSDLIRRLAKTPEGSKVAVVNAGIAGNRLLSDGFIAGVGSFGVSGLARFDQDVLGLPGVTHIVLLEGVNDIGFPGAKLGGSYLADPAEVRGPEELIDAYRQLISRAHAEGVKLIGATITPFEGVDIP
;
A
#
# COMPACT_ATOMS: atom_id res chain seq x y z
N MET A 1 1.45 -4.41 -0.27
CA MET A 1 1.08 -3.82 -1.57
C MET A 1 2.29 -3.71 -2.47
N ARG A 2 2.72 -4.87 -2.99
CA ARG A 2 3.59 -4.86 -4.15
C ARG A 2 2.76 -4.38 -5.34
N CYS A 3 3.28 -3.39 -6.05
CA CYS A 3 2.67 -2.83 -7.24
C CYS A 3 2.92 -3.79 -8.43
N LEU A 4 2.15 -4.87 -8.60
CA LEU A 4 2.31 -5.75 -9.76
C LEU A 4 1.76 -5.11 -11.05
N ARG A 5 2.53 -5.22 -12.13
CA ARG A 5 2.12 -4.89 -13.49
C ARG A 5 1.37 -6.10 -14.08
N ASN A 6 0.15 -5.87 -14.53
CA ASN A 6 -0.58 -6.63 -15.55
C ASN A 6 -1.20 -8.00 -15.20
N CYS A 7 -2.00 -8.15 -14.13
CA CYS A 7 -2.82 -9.36 -13.90
C CYS A 7 -4.10 -9.04 -13.11
N ALA A 8 -5.22 -9.69 -13.47
CA ALA A 8 -6.46 -9.73 -12.68
C ALA A 8 -6.73 -11.17 -12.23
N LEU A 9 -7.11 -11.34 -10.97
CA LEU A 9 -7.42 -12.65 -10.39
C LEU A 9 -8.94 -12.82 -10.31
N GLY A 10 -9.47 -13.73 -11.13
CA GLY A 10 -10.89 -14.02 -11.17
C GLY A 10 -11.66 -13.22 -12.22
N CYS A 11 -12.53 -13.92 -12.93
CA CYS A 11 -13.55 -13.29 -13.75
C CYS A 11 -14.60 -12.70 -12.81
N PHE A 12 -14.72 -11.36 -12.74
CA PHE A 12 -15.92 -10.73 -12.20
C PHE A 12 -16.89 -10.54 -13.36
N LEU A 13 -18.08 -11.15 -13.30
CA LEU A 13 -19.20 -10.66 -14.09
C LEU A 13 -20.07 -9.87 -13.12
N LEU A 14 -20.13 -8.55 -13.32
CA LEU A 14 -21.02 -7.68 -12.59
C LEU A 14 -22.32 -7.56 -13.34
N PHE A 15 -23.40 -8.00 -12.72
CA PHE A 15 -24.73 -7.79 -13.26
C PHE A 15 -25.39 -6.59 -12.60
N VAL A 16 -26.16 -5.81 -13.35
CA VAL A 16 -26.94 -4.69 -12.83
C VAL A 16 -28.41 -4.84 -13.24
N CYS A 17 -29.34 -4.38 -12.40
CA CYS A 17 -30.77 -4.36 -12.71
C CYS A 17 -31.25 -2.92 -13.01
N PRO A 18 -31.85 -2.64 -14.18
CA PRO A 18 -32.44 -1.35 -14.51
C PRO A 18 -33.81 -1.16 -13.82
N LEU A 19 -34.23 0.09 -13.64
CA LEU A 19 -35.57 0.41 -13.13
C LEU A 19 -36.58 0.57 -14.28
N ALA A 20 -37.74 -0.08 -14.08
CA ALA A 20 -39.04 0.02 -14.76
C ALA A 20 -39.24 -0.79 -16.07
N GLY A 21 -40.27 -1.67 -16.04
CA GLY A 21 -40.88 -2.33 -17.19
C GLY A 21 -40.98 -3.85 -17.04
N ALA A 22 -42.17 -4.39 -16.84
CA ALA A 22 -42.42 -5.80 -16.53
C ALA A 22 -42.02 -6.77 -17.67
N ALA A 23 -40.89 -7.45 -17.50
CA ALA A 23 -40.59 -8.79 -18.00
C ALA A 23 -39.31 -9.25 -17.29
N GLN A 24 -39.37 -10.31 -16.46
CA GLN A 24 -38.25 -10.99 -15.75
C GLN A 24 -37.06 -10.11 -15.34
N ASN A 25 -36.88 -9.80 -14.05
CA ASN A 25 -35.68 -9.20 -13.43
C ASN A 25 -34.36 -9.45 -14.21
N ALA A 26 -34.10 -8.67 -15.26
CA ALA A 26 -33.11 -9.02 -16.25
C ALA A 26 -31.79 -8.42 -15.81
N TRP A 27 -31.04 -9.23 -15.05
CA TRP A 27 -29.64 -8.98 -14.78
C TRP A 27 -28.87 -8.83 -16.09
N ILE A 28 -28.22 -7.69 -16.29
CA ILE A 28 -27.38 -7.44 -17.46
C ILE A 28 -25.92 -7.31 -17.04
N ALA A 29 -25.03 -8.03 -17.71
CA ALA A 29 -23.60 -7.95 -17.46
C ALA A 29 -23.07 -6.56 -17.89
N THR A 30 -22.47 -5.83 -16.95
CA THR A 30 -21.94 -4.49 -17.19
C THR A 30 -20.41 -4.43 -17.26
N TRP A 31 -19.72 -5.48 -16.81
CA TRP A 31 -18.27 -5.62 -16.85
C TRP A 31 -17.90 -7.10 -16.80
N ALA A 32 -16.83 -7.48 -17.51
CA ALA A 32 -16.28 -8.82 -17.52
C ALA A 32 -14.79 -8.81 -17.84
N ALA A 33 -14.06 -9.82 -17.35
CA ALA A 33 -12.73 -10.17 -17.83
C ALA A 33 -12.71 -11.66 -18.19
N SER A 34 -12.39 -11.99 -19.44
CA SER A 34 -12.42 -13.39 -19.90
C SER A 34 -11.43 -14.25 -19.11
N PRO A 35 -11.87 -15.34 -18.45
CA PRO A 35 -10.98 -16.22 -17.70
C PRO A 35 -10.11 -17.02 -18.66
N GLN A 36 -8.87 -17.28 -18.25
CA GLN A 36 -7.97 -18.21 -18.93
C GLN A 36 -7.24 -19.07 -17.88
N PRO A 37 -6.79 -20.27 -18.26
CA PRO A 37 -5.93 -21.08 -17.40
C PRO A 37 -4.58 -20.39 -17.18
N ALA A 38 -3.96 -20.64 -16.02
CA ALA A 38 -2.55 -20.32 -15.84
C ALA A 38 -1.70 -21.14 -16.83
N ALA A 39 -0.65 -20.54 -17.40
CA ALA A 39 0.18 -21.19 -18.41
C ALA A 39 0.78 -22.53 -17.88
N PRO A 40 0.71 -23.65 -18.63
CA PRO A 40 1.16 -24.98 -18.18
C PRO A 40 2.67 -25.19 -17.96
N ASN A 41 3.51 -24.15 -17.96
CA ASN A 41 4.88 -24.31 -18.47
C ASN A 41 5.95 -24.04 -17.41
N GLY A 42 6.07 -24.84 -16.32
CA GLY A 42 7.26 -24.94 -15.45
C GLY A 42 7.87 -23.64 -14.85
N LYS A 43 7.28 -22.47 -15.11
CA LYS A 43 7.72 -21.16 -14.65
C LYS A 43 7.01 -20.86 -13.33
N LYS A 44 7.67 -20.08 -12.46
CA LYS A 44 7.11 -19.59 -11.20
C LYS A 44 5.68 -19.06 -11.44
N PRO A 45 4.71 -19.38 -10.57
CA PRO A 45 3.35 -18.89 -10.72
C PRO A 45 3.35 -17.37 -10.83
N LEU A 46 2.53 -16.84 -11.74
CA LEU A 46 2.38 -15.39 -11.99
C LEU A 46 2.06 -14.63 -10.70
N LEU A 47 1.25 -15.24 -9.83
CA LEU A 47 0.96 -14.78 -8.48
C LEU A 47 0.91 -15.97 -7.51
N THR A 48 1.50 -15.78 -6.33
CA THR A 48 1.27 -16.63 -5.16
C THR A 48 0.48 -15.81 -4.16
N ILE A 49 -0.77 -16.20 -3.90
CA ILE A 49 -1.66 -15.54 -2.94
C ILE A 49 -1.97 -16.55 -1.86
N GLU A 50 -1.71 -16.19 -0.61
CA GLU A 50 -1.95 -17.01 0.57
C GLU A 50 -2.11 -16.09 1.77
N ASP A 51 -3.20 -16.26 2.51
CA ASP A 51 -3.59 -15.39 3.62
C ASP A 51 -3.55 -13.90 3.23
N GLN A 52 -4.18 -13.54 2.13
CA GLN A 52 -4.07 -12.17 1.57
C GLN A 52 -5.38 -11.68 1.00
N THR A 53 -5.56 -10.36 1.02
CA THR A 53 -6.68 -9.68 0.37
C THR A 53 -6.23 -9.09 -0.96
N VAL A 54 -6.96 -9.41 -2.02
CA VAL A 54 -6.82 -8.78 -3.34
C VAL A 54 -7.93 -7.77 -3.51
N ARG A 55 -7.57 -6.52 -3.81
CA ARG A 55 -8.48 -5.42 -4.13
C ARG A 55 -8.31 -5.01 -5.58
N GLU A 56 -9.40 -5.04 -6.33
CA GLU A 56 -9.43 -4.64 -7.74
C GLU A 56 -10.44 -3.52 -7.96
N ARG A 57 -10.22 -2.72 -8.99
CA ARG A 57 -11.18 -1.73 -9.48
C ARG A 57 -11.70 -2.11 -10.84
N VAL A 58 -13.01 -2.03 -11.00
CA VAL A 58 -13.70 -2.35 -12.25
C VAL A 58 -14.57 -1.18 -12.65
N ARG A 59 -14.53 -0.83 -13.93
CA ARG A 59 -15.33 0.27 -14.49
C ARG A 59 -16.58 -0.30 -15.15
N LEU A 60 -17.75 0.10 -14.67
CA LEU A 60 -19.02 -0.39 -15.18
C LEU A 60 -19.39 0.36 -16.47
N SER A 61 -19.85 -0.37 -17.50
CA SER A 61 -20.46 0.23 -18.68
C SER A 61 -21.78 0.97 -18.33
N ILE A 62 -22.70 0.28 -17.65
CA ILE A 62 -24.00 0.78 -17.18
C ILE A 62 -24.14 0.63 -15.66
N GLY A 63 -24.93 1.51 -15.07
CA GLY A 63 -25.23 1.54 -13.64
C GLY A 63 -26.62 1.00 -13.32
N GLY A 64 -26.98 1.02 -12.03
CA GLY A 64 -28.28 0.60 -11.52
C GLY A 64 -28.28 0.39 -10.01
N ALA A 65 -29.41 -0.09 -9.48
CA ALA A 65 -29.69 -0.06 -8.03
C ALA A 65 -29.13 -1.25 -7.25
N ARG A 66 -28.87 -2.37 -7.94
CA ARG A 66 -28.35 -3.60 -7.34
C ARG A 66 -27.26 -4.18 -8.21
N ILE A 67 -26.34 -4.91 -7.59
CA ILE A 67 -25.29 -5.64 -8.26
C ILE A 67 -25.26 -7.12 -7.83
N CYS A 68 -24.79 -7.99 -8.70
CA CYS A 68 -24.31 -9.33 -8.36
C CYS A 68 -22.89 -9.52 -8.89
N ILE A 69 -22.11 -10.34 -8.20
CA ILE A 69 -20.73 -10.67 -8.60
C ILE A 69 -20.66 -12.16 -8.87
N ARG A 70 -20.26 -12.53 -10.09
CA ARG A 70 -19.83 -13.89 -10.38
C ARG A 70 -18.32 -14.00 -10.15
N LEU A 71 -17.87 -15.03 -9.43
CA LEU A 71 -16.46 -15.40 -9.31
C LEU A 71 -16.23 -16.71 -10.07
N SER A 72 -15.02 -16.91 -10.61
CA SER A 72 -14.69 -18.10 -11.40
C SER A 72 -13.50 -18.87 -10.82
N ASN A 73 -13.70 -20.18 -10.65
CA ASN A 73 -12.65 -21.18 -10.45
C ASN A 73 -12.68 -22.23 -11.58
N GLU A 74 -13.17 -21.84 -12.77
CA GLU A 74 -13.48 -22.74 -13.90
C GLU A 74 -12.24 -23.39 -14.52
N TYR A 75 -11.06 -22.77 -14.36
CA TYR A 75 -9.77 -23.36 -14.73
C TYR A 75 -8.93 -23.80 -13.51
N GLY A 76 -9.49 -23.69 -12.30
CA GLY A 76 -8.81 -24.12 -11.08
C GLY A 76 -8.87 -25.63 -10.89
N ALA A 77 -7.74 -26.23 -10.52
CA ALA A 77 -7.62 -27.66 -10.29
C ALA A 77 -8.03 -28.09 -8.86
N VAL A 78 -8.18 -27.14 -7.94
CA VAL A 78 -8.53 -27.38 -6.53
C VAL A 78 -9.64 -26.43 -6.07
N PRO A 79 -10.40 -26.77 -5.01
CA PRO A 79 -11.38 -25.86 -4.45
C PRO A 79 -10.76 -24.53 -4.00
N LEU A 80 -11.38 -23.41 -4.39
CA LEU A 80 -10.96 -22.05 -4.03
C LEU A 80 -11.78 -21.54 -2.85
N VAL A 81 -11.11 -21.11 -1.78
CA VAL A 81 -11.77 -20.53 -0.60
C VAL A 81 -11.70 -19.01 -0.66
N ILE A 82 -12.86 -18.36 -0.59
CA ILE A 82 -13.01 -16.92 -0.35
C ILE A 82 -13.46 -16.76 1.11
N GLY A 83 -12.59 -16.20 1.94
CA GLY A 83 -12.84 -16.01 3.38
C GLY A 83 -13.75 -14.83 3.68
N SER A 84 -13.68 -13.78 2.86
CA SER A 84 -14.53 -12.60 2.91
C SER A 84 -14.53 -11.91 1.54
N ALA A 85 -15.62 -11.21 1.21
CA ALA A 85 -15.74 -10.39 0.01
C ALA A 85 -16.51 -9.09 0.31
N THR A 86 -16.04 -7.98 -0.24
CA THR A 86 -16.71 -6.67 -0.10
C THR A 86 -16.68 -5.87 -1.40
N VAL A 87 -17.67 -5.01 -1.59
CA VAL A 87 -17.62 -3.91 -2.57
C VAL A 87 -17.59 -2.56 -1.89
N ALA A 88 -17.02 -1.56 -2.55
CA ALA A 88 -17.05 -0.19 -2.08
C ALA A 88 -16.84 0.81 -3.23
N VAL A 89 -17.12 2.08 -2.97
CA VAL A 89 -16.79 3.19 -3.87
C VAL A 89 -15.29 3.48 -3.74
N PRO A 90 -14.47 3.32 -4.79
CA PRO A 90 -13.04 3.59 -4.72
C PRO A 90 -12.75 5.08 -4.55
N THR A 91 -11.69 5.41 -3.82
CA THR A 91 -11.08 6.74 -3.79
C THR A 91 -9.75 6.77 -4.54
N ASP A 92 -9.02 5.66 -4.52
CA ASP A 92 -7.81 5.41 -5.31
C ASP A 92 -7.67 3.90 -5.62
N ALA A 93 -6.49 3.44 -6.04
CA ALA A 93 -6.24 2.03 -6.36
C ALA A 93 -6.36 1.08 -5.16
N SER A 94 -6.03 1.56 -3.96
CA SER A 94 -5.94 0.79 -2.71
C SER A 94 -6.98 1.18 -1.67
N SER A 95 -7.55 2.39 -1.76
CA SER A 95 -8.49 2.93 -0.78
C SER A 95 -9.91 3.06 -1.34
N VAL A 96 -10.86 3.00 -0.42
CA VAL A 96 -12.30 3.09 -0.68
C VAL A 96 -12.96 4.01 0.35
N ARG A 97 -14.11 4.59 -0.02
CA ARG A 97 -14.88 5.46 0.87
C ARG A 97 -15.42 4.64 2.06
N PRO A 98 -15.08 4.97 3.33
CA PRO A 98 -15.42 4.13 4.48
C PRO A 98 -16.89 3.73 4.60
N GLY A 99 -17.81 4.69 4.48
CA GLY A 99 -19.26 4.44 4.57
C GLY A 99 -19.87 3.73 3.36
N SER A 100 -19.07 3.35 2.36
CA SER A 100 -19.56 2.64 1.16
C SER A 100 -19.23 1.15 1.15
N ILE A 101 -18.49 0.65 2.13
CA ILE A 101 -18.12 -0.77 2.19
C ILE A 101 -19.36 -1.60 2.49
N GLN A 102 -19.67 -2.54 1.61
CA GLN A 102 -20.74 -3.51 1.79
C GLN A 102 -20.22 -4.92 1.61
N THR A 103 -20.61 -5.81 2.52
CA THR A 103 -20.27 -7.24 2.44
C THR A 103 -21.01 -7.90 1.29
N VAL A 104 -20.29 -8.73 0.55
CA VAL A 104 -20.83 -9.60 -0.49
C VAL A 104 -21.05 -10.98 0.13
N THR A 105 -22.25 -11.52 0.00
CA THR A 105 -22.61 -12.82 0.54
C THR A 105 -22.87 -13.84 -0.57
N PHE A 106 -22.76 -15.12 -0.22
CA PHE A 106 -23.05 -16.26 -1.09
C PHE A 106 -24.00 -17.20 -0.36
N ALA A 107 -25.26 -17.28 -0.81
CA ALA A 107 -26.32 -18.00 -0.11
C ALA A 107 -26.43 -17.58 1.38
N GLY A 108 -26.34 -16.27 1.64
CA GLY A 108 -26.42 -15.66 2.96
C GLY A 108 -25.13 -15.75 3.80
N ARG A 109 -24.03 -16.32 3.26
CA ARG A 109 -22.77 -16.50 4.00
C ARG A 109 -21.70 -15.52 3.54
N ASN A 110 -20.87 -15.06 4.47
CA ASN A 110 -19.77 -14.13 4.19
C ASN A 110 -18.53 -14.81 3.56
N SER A 111 -18.50 -16.14 3.57
CA SER A 111 -17.42 -16.95 2.99
C SER A 111 -17.98 -18.05 2.10
N VAL A 112 -17.17 -18.51 1.15
CA VAL A 112 -17.57 -19.54 0.21
C VAL A 112 -16.39 -20.38 -0.27
N THR A 113 -16.64 -21.67 -0.49
CA THR A 113 -15.73 -22.56 -1.20
C THR A 113 -16.28 -22.82 -2.58
N ILE A 114 -15.55 -22.42 -3.61
CA ILE A 114 -15.88 -22.64 -5.02
C ILE A 114 -15.22 -23.95 -5.45
N PRO A 115 -15.96 -24.97 -5.89
CA PRO A 115 -15.36 -26.23 -6.37
C PRO A 115 -14.36 -26.00 -7.51
N ALA A 116 -13.44 -26.95 -7.69
CA ALA A 116 -12.59 -26.99 -8.88
C ALA A 116 -13.47 -27.03 -10.15
N GLY A 117 -13.11 -26.26 -11.17
CA GLY A 117 -13.85 -26.21 -12.43
C GLY A 117 -15.21 -25.50 -12.38
N ALA A 118 -15.54 -24.81 -11.28
CA ALA A 118 -16.86 -24.20 -11.08
C ALA A 118 -16.81 -22.66 -10.94
N PRO A 119 -17.87 -21.96 -11.35
CA PRO A 119 -18.12 -20.58 -10.95
C PRO A 119 -19.04 -20.51 -9.72
N ILE A 120 -19.18 -19.31 -9.16
CA ILE A 120 -20.23 -18.99 -8.18
C ILE A 120 -20.78 -17.59 -8.41
N LEU A 121 -22.06 -17.38 -8.09
CA LEU A 121 -22.72 -16.06 -8.12
C LEU A 121 -23.02 -15.63 -6.69
N SER A 122 -22.76 -14.37 -6.36
CA SER A 122 -23.14 -13.77 -5.08
C SER A 122 -24.65 -13.59 -4.96
N ASP A 123 -25.10 -13.35 -3.73
CA ASP A 123 -26.44 -12.82 -3.50
C ASP A 123 -26.55 -11.39 -4.09
N PRO A 124 -27.74 -10.95 -4.51
CA PRO A 124 -27.96 -9.58 -4.97
C PRO A 124 -27.76 -8.51 -3.89
N LEU A 125 -26.80 -7.61 -4.12
CA LEU A 125 -26.44 -6.54 -3.20
C LEU A 125 -27.07 -5.19 -3.61
N ALA A 126 -27.66 -4.48 -2.66
CA ALA A 126 -28.20 -3.13 -2.87
C ALA A 126 -27.08 -2.08 -2.86
N PHE A 127 -26.42 -1.94 -4.02
CA PHE A 127 -25.30 -1.04 -4.23
C PHE A 127 -25.56 -0.16 -5.45
N ALA A 128 -26.13 1.02 -5.22
CA ALA A 128 -26.49 1.94 -6.29
C ALA A 128 -25.24 2.56 -6.92
N VAL A 129 -25.10 2.41 -8.24
CA VAL A 129 -23.94 2.87 -9.01
C VAL A 129 -24.38 3.52 -10.31
N ALA A 130 -23.73 4.60 -10.71
CA ALA A 130 -23.98 5.27 -11.97
C ALA A 130 -23.30 4.56 -13.14
N ALA A 131 -23.79 4.77 -14.36
CA ALA A 131 -23.11 4.32 -15.57
C ALA A 131 -21.71 4.95 -15.68
N GLY A 132 -20.72 4.18 -16.14
CA GLY A 132 -19.33 4.63 -16.25
C GLY A 132 -18.56 4.70 -14.93
N ALA A 133 -19.19 4.49 -13.78
CA ALA A 133 -18.55 4.53 -12.46
C ALA A 133 -17.56 3.37 -12.26
N GLU A 134 -16.58 3.57 -11.38
CA GLU A 134 -15.75 2.47 -10.88
C GLU A 134 -16.29 1.97 -9.54
N ILE A 135 -16.19 0.67 -9.32
CA ILE A 135 -16.35 0.05 -8.00
C ILE A 135 -15.06 -0.67 -7.63
N SER A 136 -14.80 -0.78 -6.33
CA SER A 136 -13.76 -1.63 -5.80
C SER A 136 -14.36 -2.94 -5.32
N ILE A 137 -13.72 -4.06 -5.64
CA ILE A 137 -14.05 -5.39 -5.13
C ILE A 137 -12.83 -5.88 -4.35
N SER A 138 -13.03 -6.29 -3.10
CA SER A 138 -11.97 -6.89 -2.27
C SER A 138 -12.32 -8.33 -1.94
N LEU A 139 -11.39 -9.26 -2.14
CA LEU A 139 -11.53 -10.67 -1.87
C LEU A 139 -10.40 -11.13 -0.94
N TYR A 140 -10.74 -11.77 0.18
CA TYR A 140 -9.77 -12.38 1.08
C TYR A 140 -9.60 -13.87 0.78
N PHE A 141 -8.36 -14.30 0.59
CA PHE A 141 -7.94 -15.67 0.31
C PHE A 141 -7.21 -16.26 1.54
N PRO A 142 -7.92 -16.93 2.46
CA PRO A 142 -7.34 -17.48 3.69
C PRO A 142 -6.42 -18.69 3.46
N LYS A 143 -6.44 -19.25 2.25
CA LYS A 143 -5.63 -20.41 1.85
C LYS A 143 -4.86 -20.08 0.60
N ARG A 144 -3.75 -20.79 0.39
CA ARG A 144 -2.95 -20.69 -0.83
C ARG A 144 -3.79 -20.94 -2.07
N VAL A 145 -3.76 -20.01 -3.01
CA VAL A 145 -4.36 -20.17 -4.34
C VAL A 145 -3.36 -20.87 -5.25
N ALA A 146 -3.57 -22.16 -5.50
CA ALA A 146 -2.79 -22.95 -6.45
C ALA A 146 -3.52 -23.03 -7.80
N ALA A 147 -2.83 -22.67 -8.89
CA ALA A 147 -3.38 -22.66 -10.26
C ALA A 147 -4.64 -21.78 -10.43
N PRO A 148 -4.51 -20.44 -10.34
CA PRO A 148 -5.67 -19.56 -10.41
C PRO A 148 -6.28 -19.55 -11.82
N THR A 149 -7.60 -19.45 -11.88
CA THR A 149 -8.28 -18.83 -13.01
C THR A 149 -7.86 -17.36 -13.05
N LEU A 150 -7.26 -16.90 -14.15
CA LEU A 150 -6.66 -15.56 -14.24
C LEU A 150 -7.00 -14.86 -15.57
N HIS A 151 -6.63 -13.59 -15.68
CA HIS A 151 -6.52 -12.87 -16.96
C HIS A 151 -5.13 -12.22 -17.05
N GLY A 152 -4.24 -12.80 -17.87
CA GLY A 152 -2.79 -12.55 -17.82
C GLY A 152 -2.32 -11.25 -18.49
N LEU A 153 -3.19 -10.54 -19.20
CA LEU A 153 -2.92 -9.23 -19.81
C LEU A 153 -3.87 -8.15 -19.27
N ALA A 154 -4.28 -8.24 -18.01
CA ALA A 154 -5.16 -7.23 -17.42
C ALA A 154 -4.45 -5.88 -17.33
N LEU A 155 -4.99 -4.84 -17.97
CA LEU A 155 -4.42 -3.49 -17.96
C LEU A 155 -4.88 -2.62 -16.77
N LYS A 156 -5.56 -3.23 -15.79
CA LYS A 156 -5.95 -2.60 -14.52
C LYS A 156 -5.17 -3.26 -13.39
N ARG A 157 -4.64 -2.43 -12.49
CA ARG A 157 -3.81 -2.88 -11.36
C ARG A 157 -4.70 -3.43 -10.24
N ALA A 158 -4.44 -4.66 -9.81
CA ALA A 158 -4.87 -5.18 -8.53
C ALA A 158 -3.88 -4.77 -7.42
N VAL A 159 -4.39 -4.67 -6.19
CA VAL A 159 -3.61 -4.36 -5.00
C VAL A 159 -3.74 -5.52 -4.02
N ILE A 160 -2.61 -6.00 -3.49
CA ILE A 160 -2.56 -7.18 -2.63
C ILE A 160 -2.03 -6.78 -1.25
N SER A 161 -2.76 -7.12 -0.18
CA SER A 161 -2.32 -6.93 1.21
C SER A 161 -1.06 -7.76 1.50
N GLN A 162 -0.32 -7.43 2.57
CA GLN A 162 0.79 -8.28 2.99
C GLN A 162 0.28 -9.62 3.56
N HIS A 163 -0.72 -9.55 4.44
CA HIS A 163 -1.39 -10.70 5.06
C HIS A 163 -2.82 -10.34 5.50
N GLY A 164 -3.62 -11.35 5.85
CA GLY A 164 -4.92 -11.25 6.51
C GLY A 164 -6.08 -10.68 5.70
N ASP A 165 -7.25 -10.70 6.35
CA ASP A 165 -8.48 -10.10 5.85
C ASP A 165 -8.44 -8.57 6.02
N GLN A 166 -8.40 -7.88 4.89
CA GLN A 166 -8.42 -6.42 4.77
C GLN A 166 -9.62 -5.95 3.94
N THR A 167 -10.61 -6.82 3.71
CA THR A 167 -11.78 -6.51 2.87
C THR A 167 -12.57 -5.33 3.44
N GLY A 168 -12.75 -5.28 4.77
CA GLY A 168 -13.40 -4.18 5.49
C GLY A 168 -12.54 -2.93 5.72
N ALA A 169 -11.27 -2.92 5.31
CA ALA A 169 -10.38 -1.79 5.56
C ALA A 169 -10.58 -0.68 4.51
N PRO A 170 -11.01 0.54 4.88
CA PRO A 170 -11.25 1.60 3.91
C PRO A 170 -9.96 2.16 3.30
N SER A 171 -8.87 2.13 4.06
CA SER A 171 -7.54 2.53 3.62
C SER A 171 -6.53 1.86 4.54
N GLN A 172 -5.46 1.29 4.02
CA GLN A 172 -4.23 1.14 4.81
C GLN A 172 -3.44 2.42 4.61
N ARG A 173 -3.60 3.38 5.52
CA ARG A 173 -2.82 4.62 5.53
C ARG A 173 -1.50 4.32 6.21
N LEU A 174 -0.41 4.34 5.47
CA LEU A 174 0.93 4.34 6.04
C LEU A 174 1.50 5.76 6.04
N VAL A 175 2.00 6.16 7.21
CA VAL A 175 2.89 7.30 7.40
C VAL A 175 4.30 6.77 7.56
N VAL A 176 5.25 7.24 6.75
CA VAL A 176 6.67 6.90 6.93
C VAL A 176 7.37 8.10 7.54
N ALA A 177 7.94 7.94 8.73
CA ALA A 177 8.89 8.90 9.30
C ALA A 177 10.27 8.57 8.73
N PHE A 178 10.83 9.44 7.89
CA PHE A 178 12.05 9.20 7.13
C PHE A 178 13.10 10.25 7.48
N GLY A 179 14.27 9.80 7.94
CA GLY A 179 15.27 10.70 8.46
C GLY A 179 16.50 10.05 9.08
N ASP A 180 17.10 10.80 9.99
CA ASP A 180 18.33 10.49 10.71
C ASP A 180 18.06 9.95 12.13
N SER A 181 19.04 10.14 13.04
CA SER A 181 19.01 9.76 14.46
C SER A 181 17.82 10.31 15.23
N ILE A 182 17.33 11.51 14.86
CA ILE A 182 16.20 12.15 15.54
C ILE A 182 14.92 11.35 15.30
N ILE A 183 14.80 10.72 14.13
CA ILE A 183 13.71 9.81 13.79
C ILE A 183 13.96 8.41 14.31
N ASP A 184 15.17 7.87 14.14
CA ASP A 184 15.58 6.53 14.59
C ASP A 184 15.28 6.35 16.10
N GLY A 185 15.59 7.40 16.88
CA GLY A 185 15.46 7.41 18.33
C GLY A 185 16.78 7.17 19.02
N ASP A 186 17.88 7.66 18.43
CA ASP A 186 19.19 7.55 19.05
C ASP A 186 19.20 8.21 20.45
N GLY A 187 19.93 7.62 21.38
CA GLY A 187 19.89 8.01 22.80
C GLY A 187 18.63 7.59 23.57
N SER A 188 17.65 6.92 22.94
CA SER A 188 16.51 6.32 23.64
C SER A 188 16.92 5.10 24.48
N THR A 189 16.08 4.76 25.46
CA THR A 189 16.21 3.50 26.19
C THR A 189 15.85 2.33 25.26
N VAL A 190 16.74 1.33 25.22
CA VAL A 190 16.53 0.07 24.47
C VAL A 190 15.19 -0.57 24.85
N ASP A 191 14.46 -1.04 23.84
CA ASP A 191 13.15 -1.71 23.94
C ASP A 191 12.04 -0.91 24.63
N ALA A 192 12.23 0.39 24.85
CA ALA A 192 11.26 1.23 25.56
C ALA A 192 10.28 1.97 24.62
N ASP A 193 10.50 1.92 23.30
CA ASP A 193 9.69 2.62 22.29
C ASP A 193 9.47 4.11 22.60
N ARG A 194 10.51 4.79 23.09
CA ARG A 194 10.47 6.22 23.48
C ARG A 194 10.89 7.19 22.37
N ASN A 195 10.92 6.74 21.12
CA ASN A 195 11.09 7.63 19.96
C ASN A 195 9.75 8.30 19.57
N TRP A 196 9.84 9.44 18.88
CA TRP A 196 8.64 10.20 18.53
C TRP A 196 7.72 9.49 17.51
N PRO A 197 8.21 8.63 16.57
CA PRO A 197 7.30 7.82 15.75
C PRO A 197 6.41 6.91 16.60
N SER A 198 6.95 6.28 17.65
CA SER A 198 6.17 5.51 18.62
C SER A 198 5.19 6.37 19.42
N ASP A 199 5.54 7.62 19.77
CA ASP A 199 4.58 8.57 20.35
C ASP A 199 3.47 8.96 19.38
N LEU A 200 3.78 9.12 18.09
CA LEU A 200 2.78 9.38 17.05
C LEU A 200 1.78 8.21 16.96
N ILE A 201 2.26 6.96 16.98
CA ILE A 201 1.41 5.76 17.05
C ILE A 201 0.47 5.84 18.26
N ARG A 202 1.03 6.09 19.46
CA ARG A 202 0.25 6.22 20.70
C ARG A 202 -0.79 7.34 20.63
N ARG A 203 -0.49 8.46 19.98
CA ARG A 203 -1.44 9.58 19.80
C ARG A 203 -2.54 9.25 18.80
N LEU A 204 -2.19 8.67 17.65
CA LEU A 204 -3.15 8.29 16.61
C LEU A 204 -4.15 7.25 17.11
N ALA A 205 -3.69 6.29 17.91
CA ALA A 205 -4.52 5.26 18.54
C ALA A 205 -5.63 5.82 19.46
N LYS A 206 -5.51 7.05 19.94
CA LYS A 206 -6.54 7.72 20.77
C LYS A 206 -7.74 8.21 19.96
N THR A 207 -7.71 8.09 18.63
CA THR A 207 -8.81 8.52 17.76
C THR A 207 -9.28 7.36 16.86
N PRO A 208 -10.59 7.23 16.59
CA PRO A 208 -11.12 6.14 15.74
C PRO A 208 -10.55 6.12 14.31
N GLU A 209 -10.18 7.28 13.78
CA GLU A 209 -9.58 7.38 12.44
C GLU A 209 -8.06 7.17 12.46
N GLY A 210 -7.37 7.69 13.48
CA GLY A 210 -5.92 7.50 13.64
C GLY A 210 -5.54 6.06 13.97
N SER A 211 -6.40 5.29 14.67
CA SER A 211 -6.14 3.88 14.97
C SER A 211 -6.09 2.98 13.73
N LYS A 212 -6.43 3.50 12.55
CA LYS A 212 -6.35 2.81 11.25
C LYS A 212 -5.12 3.21 10.43
N VAL A 213 -4.22 4.01 11.01
CA VAL A 213 -3.00 4.51 10.38
C VAL A 213 -1.80 3.74 10.93
N ALA A 214 -1.02 3.13 10.04
CA ALA A 214 0.28 2.58 10.36
C ALA A 214 1.34 3.69 10.33
N VAL A 215 2.34 3.60 11.21
CA VAL A 215 3.52 4.47 11.20
C VAL A 215 4.75 3.59 11.13
N VAL A 216 5.65 3.86 10.18
CA VAL A 216 6.95 3.20 10.06
C VAL A 216 8.05 4.20 10.39
N ASN A 217 8.99 3.76 11.21
CA ASN A 217 10.25 4.47 11.47
C ASN A 217 11.29 4.01 10.43
N ALA A 218 11.73 4.92 9.57
CA ALA A 218 12.80 4.74 8.59
C ALA A 218 13.97 5.71 8.86
N GLY A 219 14.21 5.98 10.14
CA GLY A 219 15.37 6.69 10.66
C GLY A 219 16.63 5.83 10.58
N ILE A 220 17.78 6.46 10.30
CA ILE A 220 19.10 5.83 10.45
C ILE A 220 19.99 6.83 11.17
N ALA A 221 20.50 6.48 12.35
CA ALA A 221 21.42 7.35 13.08
C ALA A 221 22.63 7.78 12.22
N GLY A 222 22.91 9.09 12.23
CA GLY A 222 23.97 9.72 11.45
C GLY A 222 23.74 9.77 9.93
N ASN A 223 22.57 9.39 9.43
CA ASN A 223 22.28 9.44 8.00
C ASN A 223 22.41 10.88 7.48
N ARG A 224 22.76 10.98 6.20
CA ARG A 224 22.86 12.26 5.49
C ARG A 224 21.96 12.19 4.26
N LEU A 225 21.40 13.33 3.88
CA LEU A 225 20.53 13.46 2.73
C LEU A 225 21.28 13.20 1.41
N LEU A 226 22.48 13.77 1.26
CA LEU A 226 23.20 13.84 -0.02
C LEU A 226 24.35 12.85 -0.16
N SER A 227 24.81 12.23 0.93
CA SER A 227 26.05 11.46 0.91
C SER A 227 25.97 10.22 1.77
N ASP A 228 26.51 9.12 1.27
CA ASP A 228 26.59 7.88 2.05
C ASP A 228 27.52 8.12 3.25
N GLY A 229 27.30 7.37 4.33
CA GLY A 229 28.09 7.47 5.54
C GLY A 229 28.65 6.11 5.94
N PHE A 230 29.95 5.92 5.73
CA PHE A 230 30.70 4.82 6.34
C PHE A 230 31.99 5.36 6.92
N ILE A 231 32.20 5.15 8.21
CA ILE A 231 33.41 5.58 8.90
C ILE A 231 34.03 4.36 9.57
N ALA A 232 35.24 4.03 9.11
CA ALA A 232 36.02 2.95 9.71
C ALA A 232 36.24 3.21 11.22
N GLY A 233 35.80 2.25 12.04
CA GLY A 233 35.94 2.31 13.50
C GLY A 233 34.84 3.08 14.25
N VAL A 234 33.93 3.76 13.55
CA VAL A 234 32.75 4.44 14.17
C VAL A 234 31.46 3.72 13.80
N GLY A 235 31.29 3.31 12.54
CA GLY A 235 30.12 2.56 12.10
C GLY A 235 29.65 2.93 10.68
N SER A 236 28.51 2.36 10.30
CA SER A 236 27.81 2.68 9.04
C SER A 236 26.60 3.55 9.37
N PHE A 237 26.55 4.74 8.80
CA PHE A 237 25.40 5.65 8.80
C PHE A 237 24.53 5.50 7.55
N GLY A 238 24.80 4.46 6.77
CA GLY A 238 23.95 4.02 5.67
C GLY A 238 24.14 4.78 4.37
N VAL A 239 23.34 4.38 3.39
CA VAL A 239 23.20 5.03 2.09
C VAL A 239 22.47 6.37 2.27
N SER A 240 22.82 7.36 1.47
CA SER A 240 22.21 8.69 1.49
C SER A 240 20.68 8.64 1.42
N GLY A 241 20.02 9.54 2.16
CA GLY A 241 18.57 9.68 2.18
C GLY A 241 17.98 9.83 0.77
N LEU A 242 18.63 10.61 -0.10
CA LEU A 242 18.21 10.79 -1.48
C LEU A 242 18.20 9.47 -2.27
N ALA A 243 19.22 8.63 -2.12
CA ALA A 243 19.35 7.37 -2.83
C ALA A 243 18.44 6.26 -2.27
N ARG A 244 18.25 6.19 -0.94
CA ARG A 244 17.44 5.12 -0.31
C ARG A 244 15.93 5.39 -0.31
N PHE A 245 15.49 6.62 -0.56
CA PHE A 245 14.09 7.02 -0.46
C PHE A 245 13.10 6.13 -1.23
N ASP A 246 13.41 5.74 -2.48
CA ASP A 246 12.50 4.89 -3.25
C ASP A 246 12.37 3.50 -2.62
N GLN A 247 13.44 2.96 -2.05
CA GLN A 247 13.42 1.65 -1.41
C GLN A 247 12.72 1.70 -0.05
N ASP A 248 13.11 2.67 0.77
CA ASP A 248 12.75 2.74 2.20
C ASP A 248 11.42 3.47 2.43
N VAL A 249 10.92 4.21 1.44
CA VAL A 249 9.69 5.01 1.55
C VAL A 249 8.70 4.65 0.45
N LEU A 250 9.00 4.95 -0.82
CA LEU A 250 8.02 4.77 -1.90
C LEU A 250 7.77 3.31 -2.25
N GLY A 251 8.74 2.45 -1.98
CA GLY A 251 8.65 1.00 -2.10
C GLY A 251 7.77 0.38 -1.01
N LEU A 252 7.46 1.13 0.05
CA LEU A 252 6.60 0.65 1.12
C LEU A 252 5.13 0.66 0.71
N PRO A 253 4.47 -0.50 0.76
CA PRO A 253 3.03 -0.62 0.55
C PRO A 253 2.15 0.37 1.32
N GLY A 254 1.32 1.13 0.61
CA GLY A 254 0.26 1.93 1.23
C GLY A 254 0.74 3.23 1.85
N VAL A 255 1.98 3.63 1.56
CA VAL A 255 2.46 4.98 1.92
C VAL A 255 1.51 6.01 1.32
N THR A 256 1.00 6.87 2.18
CA THR A 256 0.15 8.01 1.80
C THR A 256 0.76 9.32 2.27
N HIS A 257 1.54 9.27 3.34
CA HIS A 257 2.19 10.41 3.94
C HIS A 257 3.63 10.07 4.30
N ILE A 258 4.49 11.09 4.19
CA ILE A 258 5.88 11.05 4.62
C ILE A 258 6.06 12.20 5.60
N VAL A 259 6.72 11.94 6.73
CA VAL A 259 7.28 12.99 7.58
C VAL A 259 8.80 12.94 7.37
N LEU A 260 9.34 13.98 6.74
CA LEU A 260 10.75 14.08 6.40
C LEU A 260 11.47 14.98 7.42
N LEU A 261 12.48 14.44 8.10
CA LEU A 261 13.42 15.20 8.92
C LEU A 261 14.83 14.64 8.67
N GLU A 262 15.60 15.33 7.84
CA GLU A 262 16.92 14.90 7.39
C GLU A 262 17.70 16.15 6.99
N GLY A 263 19.02 16.14 7.10
CA GLY A 263 19.89 17.22 6.61
C GLY A 263 20.74 17.90 7.68
N VAL A 264 20.47 17.63 8.97
CA VAL A 264 21.28 18.20 10.06
C VAL A 264 22.72 17.68 9.99
N ASN A 265 22.91 16.41 9.62
CA ASN A 265 24.21 15.78 9.49
C ASN A 265 24.96 16.22 8.22
N ASP A 266 24.26 16.57 7.13
CA ASP A 266 24.89 17.18 5.96
C ASP A 266 25.54 18.54 6.28
N ILE A 267 24.96 19.27 7.24
CA ILE A 267 25.47 20.57 7.70
C ILE A 267 26.54 20.38 8.78
N GLY A 268 26.28 19.49 9.75
CA GLY A 268 27.09 19.37 10.97
C GLY A 268 28.27 18.41 10.89
N PHE A 269 28.24 17.37 10.05
CA PHE A 269 29.30 16.36 10.05
C PHE A 269 30.60 16.80 9.37
N PRO A 270 30.61 17.56 8.25
CA PRO A 270 31.86 18.00 7.63
C PRO A 270 32.75 18.76 8.62
N GLY A 271 33.88 18.16 9.00
CA GLY A 271 34.80 18.70 9.99
C GLY A 271 34.54 18.33 11.46
N ALA A 272 33.38 17.77 11.79
CA ALA A 272 33.10 17.23 13.12
C ALA A 272 33.82 15.91 13.36
N LYS A 273 34.12 15.60 14.63
CA LYS A 273 34.84 14.39 15.03
C LYS A 273 34.12 13.63 16.13
N LEU A 274 34.10 12.30 16.01
CA LEU A 274 33.67 11.38 17.07
C LEU A 274 34.79 10.38 17.33
N GLY A 275 35.23 10.27 18.59
CA GLY A 275 36.32 9.35 18.96
C GLY A 275 37.65 9.64 18.24
N GLY A 276 37.87 10.89 17.81
CA GLY A 276 39.07 11.30 17.06
C GLY A 276 38.99 11.11 15.54
N SER A 277 37.97 10.41 15.04
CA SER A 277 37.71 10.21 13.61
C SER A 277 36.75 11.28 13.08
N TYR A 278 37.00 11.78 11.86
CA TYR A 278 36.07 12.68 11.19
C TYR A 278 34.77 11.95 10.83
N LEU A 279 33.64 12.63 11.04
CA LEU A 279 32.32 12.12 10.67
C LEU A 279 32.05 12.25 9.17
N ALA A 280 32.60 13.30 8.56
CA ALA A 280 32.67 13.48 7.11
C ALA A 280 33.91 14.30 6.76
N ASP A 281 34.33 14.22 5.50
CA ASP A 281 35.42 15.06 4.99
C ASP A 281 35.04 16.55 5.18
N PRO A 282 35.91 17.40 5.77
CA PRO A 282 35.69 18.83 5.85
C PRO A 282 35.42 19.52 4.49
N ALA A 283 35.80 18.92 3.38
CA ALA A 283 35.50 19.41 2.03
C ALA A 283 34.07 19.09 1.57
N GLU A 284 33.32 18.24 2.26
CA GLU A 284 31.93 17.87 1.94
C GLU A 284 30.88 18.84 2.48
N VAL A 285 31.27 20.04 2.95
CA VAL A 285 30.34 21.08 3.40
C VAL A 285 29.32 21.37 2.30
N ARG A 286 28.03 21.24 2.64
CA ARG A 286 26.92 21.48 1.71
C ARG A 286 26.37 22.88 1.86
N GLY A 287 26.15 23.54 0.72
CA GLY A 287 25.39 24.78 0.68
C GLY A 287 23.89 24.54 0.88
N PRO A 288 23.12 25.56 1.31
CA PRO A 288 21.68 25.43 1.46
C PRO A 288 20.96 25.06 0.15
N GLU A 289 21.45 25.53 -1.01
CA GLU A 289 20.86 25.22 -2.30
C GLU A 289 20.96 23.72 -2.66
N GLU A 290 22.05 23.04 -2.31
CA GLU A 290 22.19 21.60 -2.56
C GLU A 290 21.15 20.79 -1.77
N LEU A 291 20.91 21.16 -0.51
CA LEU A 291 19.87 20.54 0.33
C LEU A 291 18.48 20.84 -0.21
N ILE A 292 18.21 22.09 -0.59
CA ILE A 292 16.92 22.50 -1.17
C ILE A 292 16.64 21.71 -2.44
N ASP A 293 17.62 21.52 -3.31
CA ASP A 293 17.46 20.76 -4.55
C ASP A 293 17.23 19.27 -4.29
N ALA A 294 17.89 18.68 -3.29
CA ALA A 294 17.59 17.32 -2.85
C ALA A 294 16.15 17.20 -2.31
N TYR A 295 15.69 18.12 -1.47
CA TYR A 295 14.30 18.13 -0.99
C TYR A 295 13.31 18.26 -2.14
N ARG A 296 13.58 19.13 -3.13
CA ARG A 296 12.74 19.26 -4.34
C ARG A 296 12.65 17.93 -5.09
N GLN A 297 13.74 17.17 -5.19
CA GLN A 297 13.72 15.83 -5.77
C GLN A 297 12.87 14.86 -4.96
N LEU A 298 13.01 14.82 -3.63
CA LEU A 298 12.17 13.98 -2.75
C LEU A 298 10.68 14.30 -2.93
N ILE A 299 10.34 15.59 -2.91
CA ILE A 299 8.97 16.09 -3.07
C ILE A 299 8.41 15.70 -4.44
N SER A 300 9.20 15.88 -5.51
CA SER A 300 8.78 15.51 -6.86
C SER A 300 8.47 14.02 -6.99
N ARG A 301 9.36 13.15 -6.46
CA ARG A 301 9.14 11.70 -6.45
C ARG A 301 7.91 11.29 -5.63
N ALA A 302 7.73 11.87 -4.44
CA ALA A 302 6.56 11.59 -3.60
C ALA A 302 5.25 11.99 -4.31
N HIS A 303 5.20 13.19 -4.89
CA HIS A 303 4.03 13.67 -5.61
C HIS A 303 3.73 12.87 -6.88
N ALA A 304 4.76 12.35 -7.57
CA ALA A 304 4.57 11.47 -8.73
C ALA A 304 3.81 10.18 -8.36
N GLU A 305 3.95 9.69 -7.12
CA GLU A 305 3.23 8.54 -6.58
C GLU A 305 1.94 8.93 -5.81
N GLY A 306 1.55 10.21 -5.82
CA GLY A 306 0.38 10.71 -5.10
C GLY A 306 0.54 10.72 -3.57
N VAL A 307 1.77 10.69 -3.07
CA VAL A 307 2.12 10.67 -1.64
C VAL A 307 2.35 12.09 -1.13
N LYS A 308 1.76 12.44 0.01
CA LYS A 308 1.96 13.76 0.64
C LYS A 308 3.24 13.78 1.47
N LEU A 309 4.13 14.72 1.20
CA LEU A 309 5.34 14.93 2.01
C LEU A 309 5.16 16.11 2.98
N ILE A 310 5.45 15.88 4.26
CA ILE A 310 5.44 16.87 5.33
C ILE A 310 6.89 17.06 5.77
N GLY A 311 7.49 18.20 5.43
CA GLY A 311 8.83 18.55 5.89
C GLY A 311 8.80 19.04 7.34
N ALA A 312 9.70 18.52 8.17
CA ALA A 312 10.00 19.05 9.49
C ALA A 312 11.16 20.06 9.40
N THR A 313 11.20 20.98 10.36
CA THR A 313 12.25 21.99 10.44
C THR A 313 13.49 21.38 11.08
N ILE A 314 14.66 21.51 10.43
CA ILE A 314 15.96 21.26 11.08
C ILE A 314 16.05 22.21 12.28
N THR A 315 16.13 21.64 13.48
CA THR A 315 16.17 22.44 14.71
C THR A 315 17.54 23.09 14.90
N PRO A 316 17.63 24.22 15.63
CA PRO A 316 18.92 24.81 15.99
C PRO A 316 19.79 23.81 16.75
N PHE A 317 21.09 23.79 16.44
CA PHE A 317 22.09 22.90 17.05
C PHE A 317 23.37 23.66 17.46
N GLU A 318 23.28 24.97 17.72
CA GLU A 318 24.44 25.74 18.18
C GLU A 318 24.98 25.19 19.51
N GLY A 319 26.30 25.02 19.60
CA GLY A 319 26.98 24.60 20.82
C GLY A 319 27.02 23.09 21.08
N VAL A 320 26.60 22.25 20.12
CA VAL A 320 26.80 20.80 20.18
C VAL A 320 28.00 20.36 19.36
N ASP A 321 28.69 19.30 19.81
CA ASP A 321 29.83 18.73 19.07
C ASP A 321 29.37 17.93 17.83
N ILE A 322 28.21 17.27 17.95
CA ILE A 322 27.57 16.45 16.91
C ILE A 322 26.06 16.66 17.03
N PRO A 323 25.36 17.07 15.96
CA PRO A 323 23.91 17.28 15.98
C PRO A 323 23.08 16.01 16.12
#